data_AF-F9GAD3-F1
#
_entry.id   AF-F9GAD3-F1
#
_cell.length_a   1.000
_cell.length_b   1.000
_cell.length_c   1.000
_cell.angle_alpha   90.00
_cell.angle_beta   90.00
_cell.angle_gamma   90.00
#
_symmetry.space_group_name_H-M   'P 1'
#
loop_
_entity.id
_entity.type
_entity.pdbx_description
1 polymer ?
#
loop_
_entity_poly.entity_id
_entity_poly.type
_entity_poly.pdbx_seq_one_letter_code
_entity_poly.pdbx_strand_id
1 'polypeptide(L)'
;SPLTWTLQICRKPTLASEHLLSYFGSKDMGVAHTLFRRFIWSDNALWKEDIQHHRVAVVLAGRDVIVDTNAIGAYLTGTHDWSLETESWENGVWKGDGLEVLWFQDLDHGEVFSRRRTRQRLVDIVRRFVAEE
;
A
#
# COMPACT_ATOMS: atom_id res chain seq x y z
N SER A 1 24.00 -39.14 -0.32
CA SER A 1 24.25 -37.77 -0.81
C SER A 1 23.49 -36.79 0.06
N PRO A 2 24.16 -35.84 0.73
CA PRO A 2 23.54 -35.05 1.77
C PRO A 2 22.57 -34.02 1.17
N LEU A 3 21.51 -33.81 1.93
CA LEU A 3 20.32 -33.01 1.65
C LEU A 3 20.68 -31.53 1.45
N THR A 4 20.45 -31.01 0.24
CA THR A 4 20.37 -29.57 -0.01
C THR A 4 19.04 -29.04 0.51
N TRP A 5 19.00 -28.74 1.81
CA TRP A 5 17.99 -27.84 2.37
C TRP A 5 18.32 -26.42 1.92
N THR A 6 17.98 -26.08 0.68
CA THR A 6 18.07 -24.69 0.22
C THR A 6 16.89 -23.96 0.84
N LEU A 7 17.20 -23.13 1.83
CA LEU A 7 16.31 -22.15 2.44
C LEU A 7 15.78 -21.21 1.34
N GLN A 8 14.68 -21.59 0.68
CA GLN A 8 14.05 -20.75 -0.34
C GLN A 8 12.89 -19.99 0.29
N ILE A 9 13.15 -18.81 0.87
CA ILE A 9 12.06 -17.85 1.12
C ILE A 9 12.58 -16.40 0.99
N CYS A 10 13.20 -16.07 -0.14
CA CYS A 10 13.37 -14.68 -0.57
C CYS A 10 13.22 -14.63 -2.08
N ARG A 11 12.19 -13.95 -2.59
CA ARG A 11 12.06 -13.66 -4.02
C ARG A 11 13.29 -12.87 -4.46
N LYS A 12 13.92 -13.27 -5.58
CA LYS A 12 15.03 -12.51 -6.13
C LYS A 12 14.49 -11.18 -6.68
N PRO A 13 15.03 -10.03 -6.26
CA PRO A 13 14.64 -8.74 -6.81
C PRO A 13 15.03 -8.66 -8.29
N THR A 14 14.17 -8.02 -9.08
CA THR A 14 14.30 -7.85 -10.52
C THR A 14 14.15 -6.39 -10.93
N LEU A 15 13.24 -5.66 -10.27
CA LEU A 15 13.04 -4.23 -10.49
C LEU A 15 13.93 -3.39 -9.58
N ALA A 16 14.23 -2.15 -9.99
CA ALA A 16 15.06 -1.24 -9.21
C ALA A 16 14.50 -0.98 -7.80
N SER A 17 13.17 -0.85 -7.66
CA SER A 17 12.49 -0.70 -6.38
C SER A 17 12.61 -1.95 -5.50
N GLU A 18 12.44 -3.15 -6.07
CA GLU A 18 12.64 -4.42 -5.35
C GLU A 18 14.09 -4.54 -4.83
N HIS A 19 15.08 -4.12 -5.63
CA HIS A 19 16.48 -4.09 -5.20
C HIS A 19 16.72 -3.11 -4.06
N LEU A 20 16.17 -1.91 -4.16
CA LEU A 20 16.23 -0.89 -3.11
C LEU A 20 15.67 -1.44 -1.79
N LEU A 21 14.45 -2.00 -1.83
CA LEU A 21 13.79 -2.59 -0.68
C LEU A 21 14.53 -3.80 -0.12
N SER A 22 15.02 -4.70 -0.97
CA SER A 22 15.79 -5.87 -0.53
C SER A 22 17.07 -5.45 0.19
N TYR A 23 17.79 -4.46 -0.36
CA TYR A 23 19.00 -3.93 0.25
C TYR A 23 18.70 -3.24 1.58
N PHE A 24 17.85 -2.21 1.61
CA PHE A 24 17.60 -1.45 2.84
C PHE A 24 16.85 -2.27 3.90
N GLY A 25 15.90 -3.11 3.50
CA GLY A 25 15.15 -3.98 4.41
C GLY A 25 16.03 -5.04 5.09
N SER A 26 17.11 -5.49 4.44
CA SER A 26 17.93 -6.62 4.93
C SER A 26 19.36 -6.24 5.34
N LYS A 27 19.92 -5.15 4.81
CA LYS A 27 21.33 -4.76 5.00
C LYS A 27 21.51 -3.56 5.91
N ASP A 28 20.50 -2.72 6.07
CA ASP A 28 20.52 -1.72 7.13
C ASP A 28 20.24 -2.40 8.48
N MET A 29 21.19 -2.33 9.41
CA MET A 29 21.08 -3.02 10.70
C MET A 29 19.90 -2.53 11.54
N GLY A 30 19.58 -1.23 11.46
CA GLY A 30 18.49 -0.62 12.22
C GLY A 30 17.13 -1.07 11.68
N VAL A 31 16.97 -1.04 10.36
CA VAL A 31 15.75 -1.51 9.68
C VAL A 31 15.56 -3.01 9.91
N ALA A 32 16.59 -3.82 9.66
CA ALA A 32 16.49 -5.27 9.82
C ALA A 32 16.16 -5.67 11.26
N HIS A 33 16.81 -5.05 12.26
CA HIS A 33 16.51 -5.30 13.67
C HIS A 33 15.07 -4.95 14.02
N THR A 34 14.59 -3.80 13.54
CA THR A 34 13.23 -3.33 13.81
C THR A 34 12.20 -4.27 13.20
N LEU A 35 12.32 -4.61 11.91
CA LEU A 35 11.38 -5.48 11.22
C LEU A 35 11.34 -6.90 11.82
N PHE A 36 12.47 -7.46 12.26
CA PHE A 36 12.50 -8.84 12.80
C PHE A 36 12.10 -8.97 14.27
N ARG A 37 12.31 -7.92 15.08
CA ARG A 37 12.19 -8.05 16.55
C ARG A 37 11.18 -7.11 17.17
N ARG A 38 10.76 -6.05 16.48
CA ARG A 38 9.91 -5.00 17.05
C ARG A 38 8.71 -4.64 16.19
N PHE A 39 8.69 -5.03 14.92
CA PHE A 39 7.56 -4.82 14.05
C PHE A 39 6.59 -6.01 14.15
N ILE A 40 5.53 -5.83 14.93
CA ILE A 40 4.44 -6.79 15.04
C ILE A 40 3.35 -6.33 14.09
N TRP A 41 3.13 -7.07 13.01
CA TRP A 41 2.17 -6.69 11.95
C TRP A 41 0.76 -6.44 12.47
N SER A 42 0.28 -7.23 13.43
CA SER A 42 -1.05 -7.06 14.03
C SER A 42 -1.22 -5.73 14.76
N ASP A 43 -0.13 -5.17 15.28
CA ASP A 43 -0.16 -3.94 16.08
C ASP A 43 0.03 -2.70 15.20
N ASN A 44 0.40 -2.89 13.93
CA ASN A 44 0.72 -1.82 12.97
C ASN A 44 -0.22 -1.80 11.77
N ALA A 45 -1.25 -2.65 11.76
CA ALA A 45 -2.30 -2.69 10.76
C ALA A 45 -3.61 -2.15 11.35
N LEU A 46 -4.37 -1.42 10.53
CA LEU A 46 -5.76 -1.11 10.82
C LEU A 46 -6.65 -2.10 10.07
N TRP A 47 -7.67 -2.61 10.74
CA TRP A 47 -8.73 -3.38 10.11
C TRP A 47 -9.79 -2.44 9.55
N LYS A 48 -10.62 -2.94 8.64
CA LYS A 48 -11.71 -2.14 8.06
C LYS A 48 -12.65 -1.63 9.15
N GLU A 49 -12.88 -2.45 10.16
CA GLU A 49 -13.72 -2.16 11.32
C GLU A 49 -13.17 -0.99 12.16
N ASP A 50 -11.85 -0.82 12.21
CA ASP A 50 -11.21 0.28 12.96
C ASP A 50 -11.42 1.65 12.30
N ILE A 51 -11.73 1.66 11.00
CA ILE A 51 -11.92 2.90 10.23
C ILE A 51 -13.37 3.16 9.82
N GLN A 52 -14.28 2.22 10.09
CA GLN A 52 -15.66 2.19 9.55
C GLN A 52 -16.59 3.32 10.01
N HIS A 53 -16.16 4.23 10.88
CA HIS A 53 -16.96 5.38 11.32
C HIS A 53 -16.16 6.69 11.33
N HIS A 54 -15.02 6.69 10.63
CA HIS A 54 -14.14 7.84 10.51
C HIS A 54 -14.11 8.29 9.07
N ARG A 55 -13.97 9.60 8.85
CA ARG A 55 -13.58 10.09 7.52
C ARG A 55 -12.14 9.66 7.29
N VAL A 56 -11.94 8.77 6.32
CA VAL A 56 -10.62 8.21 6.00
C VAL A 56 -10.40 8.23 4.50
N ALA A 57 -9.20 8.61 4.09
CA ALA A 57 -8.73 8.44 2.72
C ALA A 57 -7.61 7.40 2.70
N VAL A 58 -7.80 6.32 1.94
CA VAL A 58 -6.80 5.29 1.69
C VAL A 58 -6.21 5.49 0.29
N VAL A 59 -4.89 5.48 0.19
CA VAL A 59 -4.18 5.64 -1.09
C VAL A 59 -3.47 4.35 -1.42
N LEU A 60 -3.74 3.80 -2.60
CA LEU A 60 -3.22 2.52 -3.07
C LEU A 60 -2.40 2.69 -4.35
N ALA A 61 -1.24 2.05 -4.38
CA ALA A 61 -0.34 1.98 -5.52
C ALA A 61 -0.58 0.68 -6.30
N GLY A 62 -0.95 0.77 -7.58
CA GLY A 62 -1.42 -0.40 -8.34
C GLY A 62 -0.34 -1.41 -8.69
N ARG A 63 0.94 -1.05 -8.58
CA ARG A 63 2.11 -1.92 -8.80
C ARG A 63 2.95 -2.08 -7.54
N ASP A 64 2.33 -1.97 -6.37
CA ASP A 64 3.00 -2.10 -5.08
C ASP A 64 3.71 -3.45 -4.96
N VAL A 65 5.01 -3.43 -4.72
CA VAL A 65 5.83 -4.66 -4.59
C VAL A 65 5.76 -5.31 -3.20
N ILE A 66 5.16 -4.64 -2.21
CA ILE A 66 5.08 -5.09 -0.82
C ILE A 66 3.73 -5.76 -0.53
N VAL A 67 2.63 -5.13 -0.98
CA VAL A 67 1.27 -5.58 -0.67
C VAL A 67 0.43 -5.77 -1.93
N ASP A 68 -0.50 -6.73 -1.89
CA ASP A 68 -1.50 -6.88 -2.96
C ASP A 68 -2.59 -5.81 -2.81
N THR A 69 -2.40 -4.69 -3.51
CA THR A 69 -3.34 -3.57 -3.43
C THR A 69 -4.68 -3.85 -4.09
N ASN A 70 -4.78 -4.83 -5.00
CA ASN A 70 -6.08 -5.25 -5.56
C ASN A 70 -6.90 -5.98 -4.49
N ALA A 71 -6.28 -6.89 -3.75
CA ALA A 71 -6.93 -7.57 -2.63
C ALA A 71 -7.35 -6.60 -1.51
N ILE A 72 -6.50 -5.61 -1.19
CA ILE A 72 -6.83 -4.56 -0.23
C ILE A 72 -8.02 -3.73 -0.71
N GLY A 73 -8.01 -3.32 -1.98
CA GLY A 73 -9.10 -2.57 -2.59
C GLY A 73 -10.44 -3.32 -2.46
N ALA A 74 -10.47 -4.57 -2.94
CA ALA A 74 -11.62 -5.47 -2.83
C ALA A 74 -12.14 -5.60 -1.39
N TYR A 75 -11.23 -5.78 -0.42
CA TYR A 75 -11.58 -5.85 1.00
C TYR A 75 -12.24 -4.56 1.51
N LEU A 76 -11.64 -3.40 1.19
CA LEU A 76 -12.13 -2.09 1.64
C LEU A 76 -13.50 -1.75 1.04
N THR A 77 -13.72 -2.04 -0.24
CA THR A 77 -14.99 -1.71 -0.93
C THR A 77 -16.04 -2.80 -0.82
N GLY A 78 -15.68 -4.01 -0.36
CA GLY A 78 -16.58 -5.16 -0.27
C GLY A 78 -16.91 -5.78 -1.62
N THR A 79 -16.07 -5.55 -2.63
CA THR A 79 -16.31 -6.01 -4.01
C THR A 79 -15.38 -7.17 -4.33
N HIS A 80 -15.86 -8.15 -5.10
CA HIS A 80 -15.12 -9.41 -5.33
C HIS A 80 -14.09 -9.31 -6.47
N ASP A 81 -14.15 -8.25 -7.29
CA ASP A 81 -13.21 -8.02 -8.39
C ASP A 81 -12.93 -6.52 -8.57
N TRP A 82 -11.77 -6.08 -8.08
CA TRP A 82 -11.32 -4.69 -8.14
C TRP A 82 -11.05 -4.20 -9.56
N SER A 83 -10.70 -5.12 -10.47
CA SER A 83 -10.26 -4.77 -11.83
C SER A 83 -11.41 -4.27 -12.70
N LEU A 84 -12.63 -4.75 -12.48
CA LEU A 84 -13.82 -4.41 -13.26
C LEU A 84 -14.50 -3.11 -12.81
N GLU A 85 -14.38 -2.74 -11.53
CA GLU A 85 -15.05 -1.54 -11.00
C GLU A 85 -14.24 -0.26 -11.18
N THR A 86 -12.94 -0.34 -11.47
CA THR A 86 -12.08 0.86 -11.62
C THR A 86 -12.57 1.76 -12.78
N GLU A 87 -13.25 1.22 -13.79
CA GLU A 87 -13.88 1.98 -14.88
C GLU A 87 -15.04 2.87 -14.41
N SER A 88 -15.67 2.53 -13.28
CA SER A 88 -16.80 3.30 -12.72
C SER A 88 -16.36 4.46 -11.82
N TRP A 89 -15.06 4.62 -11.57
CA TRP A 89 -14.56 5.58 -10.60
C TRP A 89 -14.19 6.90 -11.24
N GLU A 90 -14.82 7.96 -10.76
CA GLU A 90 -14.50 9.31 -11.20
C GLU A 90 -13.07 9.65 -10.78
N ASN A 91 -12.19 9.86 -11.78
CA ASN A 91 -10.77 10.18 -11.57
C ASN A 91 -9.97 9.14 -10.74
N GLY A 92 -10.39 7.88 -10.76
CA GLY A 92 -9.73 6.79 -10.03
C GLY A 92 -9.88 6.90 -8.51
N VAL A 93 -11.02 7.42 -8.05
CA VAL A 93 -11.39 7.49 -6.62
C VAL A 93 -12.73 6.79 -6.41
N TRP A 94 -12.74 5.82 -5.50
CA TRP A 94 -13.95 5.23 -4.95
C TRP A 94 -14.38 5.99 -3.69
N LYS A 95 -15.69 6.10 -3.46
CA LYS A 95 -16.24 6.71 -2.24
C LYS A 95 -17.42 5.90 -1.70
N GLY A 96 -17.47 5.71 -0.39
CA GLY A 96 -18.60 5.09 0.29
C GLY A 96 -18.40 5.10 1.80
N ASP A 97 -19.48 5.34 2.56
CA ASP A 97 -19.49 5.24 4.03
C ASP A 97 -18.35 5.99 4.75
N GLY A 98 -18.06 7.23 4.33
CA GLY A 98 -16.97 8.04 4.90
C GLY A 98 -15.56 7.66 4.46
N LEU A 99 -15.40 6.58 3.69
CA LEU A 99 -14.15 6.11 3.11
C LEU A 99 -13.97 6.63 1.67
N GLU A 100 -12.83 7.25 1.40
CA GLU A 100 -12.35 7.52 0.04
C GLU A 100 -11.17 6.58 -0.27
N VAL A 101 -11.23 5.79 -1.35
CA VAL A 101 -10.10 4.97 -1.80
C VAL A 101 -9.56 5.52 -3.11
N LEU A 102 -8.30 5.93 -3.12
CA LEU A 102 -7.63 6.50 -4.28
C LEU A 102 -6.66 5.48 -4.88
N TRP A 103 -6.81 5.22 -6.17
CA TRP A 103 -5.99 4.28 -6.90
C TRP A 103 -5.01 4.98 -7.84
N PHE A 104 -3.75 4.56 -7.78
CA PHE A 104 -2.70 4.99 -8.69
C PHE A 104 -2.12 3.79 -9.43
N GLN A 105 -2.74 3.45 -10.57
CA GLN A 105 -2.45 2.24 -11.35
C GLN A 105 -0.97 2.02 -11.69
N ASP A 106 -0.23 3.08 -11.96
CA ASP A 106 1.16 3.00 -12.46
C ASP A 106 2.22 3.31 -11.41
N LEU A 107 1.86 3.32 -10.13
CA LEU A 107 2.80 3.60 -9.04
C LEU A 107 3.15 2.32 -8.28
N ASP A 108 4.41 2.26 -7.85
CA ASP A 108 4.90 1.35 -6.81
C ASP A 108 4.78 2.00 -5.40
N HIS A 109 5.00 1.21 -4.35
CA HIS A 109 4.74 1.48 -2.93
C HIS A 109 5.04 2.92 -2.46
N GLY A 110 6.24 3.42 -2.78
CA GLY A 110 6.69 4.76 -2.35
C GLY A 110 6.55 5.86 -3.41
N GLU A 111 6.16 5.52 -4.64
CA GLU A 111 6.28 6.45 -5.78
C GLU A 111 5.26 7.60 -5.77
N VAL A 112 4.22 7.50 -4.94
CA VAL A 112 3.23 8.58 -4.77
C VAL A 112 3.88 9.89 -4.35
N PHE A 113 5.01 9.84 -3.64
CA PHE A 113 5.76 11.00 -3.21
C PHE A 113 6.75 11.54 -4.26
N SER A 114 7.03 10.79 -5.32
CA SER A 114 8.13 11.12 -6.25
C SER A 114 7.78 12.26 -7.21
N ARG A 115 6.57 12.28 -7.77
CA ARG A 115 6.16 13.27 -8.79
C ARG A 115 5.38 14.43 -8.17
N ARG A 116 5.58 15.65 -8.69
CA ARG A 116 4.83 16.84 -8.21
C ARG A 116 3.32 16.63 -8.32
N ARG A 117 2.85 16.06 -9.44
CA ARG A 117 1.42 15.80 -9.68
C ARG A 117 0.82 14.84 -8.66
N THR A 118 1.51 13.76 -8.32
CA THR A 118 1.01 12.75 -7.39
C THR A 118 1.04 13.28 -5.95
N ARG A 119 2.10 13.98 -5.56
CA ARG A 119 2.15 14.70 -4.28
C ARG A 119 1.05 15.75 -4.15
N GLN A 120 0.76 16.49 -5.22
CA GLN A 120 -0.29 17.52 -5.18
C GLN A 120 -1.65 16.89 -4.89
N ARG A 121 -1.98 15.73 -5.49
CA ARG A 121 -3.20 14.98 -5.12
C ARG A 121 -3.27 14.68 -3.63
N LEU A 122 -2.16 14.24 -3.01
CA LEU A 122 -2.13 13.99 -1.56
C LEU A 122 -2.38 15.27 -0.75
N VAL A 123 -1.75 16.38 -1.14
CA VAL A 123 -1.95 17.69 -0.48
C VAL A 123 -3.40 18.13 -0.60
N ASP A 124 -4.04 17.94 -1.75
CA ASP A 124 -5.43 18.33 -1.97
C ASP A 124 -6.40 17.48 -1.13
N ILE A 125 -6.11 16.20 -0.90
CA ILE A 125 -6.87 15.35 0.03
C ILE A 125 -6.76 15.89 1.45
N VAL A 126 -5.53 16.10 1.94
CA VAL A 126 -5.30 16.59 3.32
C VAL A 126 -6.00 17.94 3.53
N ARG A 127 -5.91 18.85 2.55
CA ARG A 127 -6.60 20.15 2.61
C ARG A 127 -8.11 20.01 2.73
N ARG A 128 -8.73 19.09 1.97
CA ARG A 128 -10.19 18.84 2.07
C ARG A 128 -10.56 18.28 3.43
N PHE A 129 -9.74 17.40 4.00
CA PHE A 129 -10.01 16.82 5.31
C PHE A 129 -9.96 17.89 6.41
N VAL A 130 -8.99 18.81 6.34
CA VAL A 130 -8.85 19.92 7.30
C VAL A 130 -9.93 21.00 7.11
N ALA A 131 -10.33 21.30 5.88
CA ALA A 131 -11.29 22.38 5.61
C ALA A 131 -12.75 22.01 5.92
N GLU A 132 -13.03 20.72 6.11
CA GLU A 132 -14.36 20.19 6.42
C GLU A 132 -14.52 19.84 7.92
N GLU A 133 -13.54 20.20 8.76
CA GLU A 133 -13.64 20.28 10.23
C GLU A 133 -14.11 21.66 10.68
#